data_AF-A0A9E1Z1R3-F1
#
_entry.id   AF-A0A9E1Z1R3-F1
#
_cell.length_a   1.000
_cell.length_b   1.000
_cell.length_c   1.000
_cell.angle_alpha   90.00
_cell.angle_beta   90.00
_cell.angle_gamma   90.00
#
_symmetry.space_group_name_H-M   'P 1'
#
loop_
_entity.id
_entity.type
_entity.pdbx_description
1 polymer ?
#
loop_
_entity_poly.entity_id
_entity_poly.type
_entity_poly.pdbx_seq_one_letter_code
_entity_poly.pdbx_strand_id
1 'polypeptide(L)'
;MRTITSLLLCFFLGGCANIATYPPVESGVVLSNPNSANEPVPTILAEVLLYAHSQYGGMDIIVFNLPKGMTPETYSIVSDKLGGAVPLTIDNQVAYHITELRIRGLSAEADVTFPSPSGGYEEASIRLTSAPFENWAVSDSRVWLIPSLTPPSPNILTSGNTIDE
;
A
#
# COMPACT_ATOMS: atom_id res chain seq x y z
N MET A 1 60.71 6.84 -12.56
CA MET A 1 60.14 5.54 -12.99
C MET A 1 59.23 5.05 -11.86
N ARG A 2 57.91 4.99 -12.10
CA ARG A 2 57.10 3.75 -12.26
C ARG A 2 56.80 3.10 -10.89
N THR A 3 55.59 2.89 -10.40
CA THR A 3 54.22 2.99 -10.94
C THR A 3 53.25 2.98 -9.76
N ILE A 4 52.19 3.78 -9.88
CA ILE A 4 50.97 3.79 -9.06
C ILE A 4 50.18 2.50 -9.36
N THR A 5 49.64 1.82 -8.34
CA THR A 5 48.45 0.96 -8.53
C THR A 5 47.61 0.98 -7.26
N SER A 6 46.78 2.03 -7.17
CA SER A 6 45.65 2.11 -6.24
C SER A 6 44.63 1.06 -6.67
N LEU A 7 44.43 0.03 -5.85
CA LEU A 7 43.46 -1.04 -6.10
C LEU A 7 42.06 -0.47 -5.82
N LEU A 8 41.42 0.03 -6.87
CA LEU A 8 40.07 0.57 -6.87
C LEU A 8 39.08 -0.56 -6.54
N LEU A 9 38.66 -0.63 -5.28
CA LEU A 9 37.60 -1.50 -4.79
C LEU A 9 36.26 -0.90 -5.24
N CYS A 10 35.86 -1.19 -6.48
CA CYS A 10 34.51 -0.91 -6.97
C CYS A 10 33.52 -1.84 -6.24
N PHE A 11 33.02 -1.41 -5.09
CA PHE A 11 31.81 -1.98 -4.52
C PHE A 11 30.67 -1.76 -5.52
N PHE A 12 30.15 -2.87 -6.05
CA PHE A 12 28.95 -2.90 -6.87
C PHE A 12 27.77 -2.34 -6.05
N LEU A 13 27.46 -1.05 -6.23
CA LEU A 13 26.17 -0.46 -5.84
C LEU A 13 25.08 -0.86 -6.86
N GLY A 14 25.04 -2.14 -7.24
CA GLY A 14 23.89 -2.74 -7.90
C GLY A 14 22.85 -3.07 -6.84
N GLY A 15 22.26 -2.04 -6.22
CA GLY A 15 21.12 -2.24 -5.34
C GLY A 15 19.98 -2.82 -6.15
N CYS A 16 19.57 -4.06 -5.86
CA CYS A 16 18.28 -4.56 -6.31
C CYS A 16 17.23 -3.56 -5.80
N ALA A 17 16.65 -2.75 -6.68
CA ALA A 17 15.51 -1.94 -6.30
C ALA A 17 14.40 -2.92 -5.92
N ASN A 18 13.94 -2.88 -4.66
CA ASN A 18 12.75 -3.64 -4.28
C ASN A 18 11.58 -3.09 -5.10
N ILE A 19 11.02 -3.95 -5.94
CA ILE A 19 9.89 -3.64 -6.81
C ILE A 19 8.77 -4.54 -6.35
N ALA A 20 7.66 -3.94 -5.90
CA ALA A 20 6.44 -4.67 -5.59
C ALA A 20 5.23 -3.89 -6.14
N THR A 21 4.23 -4.60 -6.64
CA THR A 21 2.96 -4.01 -7.10
C THR A 21 1.81 -4.92 -6.67
N TYR A 22 0.80 -4.33 -6.03
CA TYR A 22 -0.40 -5.00 -5.55
C TYR A 22 -1.63 -4.31 -6.10
N PRO A 23 -2.58 -5.01 -6.76
CA PRO A 23 -2.50 -6.43 -7.12
C PRO A 23 -1.35 -6.72 -8.10
N PRO A 24 -0.85 -7.98 -8.17
CA PRO A 24 0.22 -8.34 -9.10
C PRO A 24 -0.20 -8.15 -10.57
N VAL A 25 0.70 -7.61 -11.39
CA VAL A 25 0.48 -7.47 -12.85
C VAL A 25 0.86 -8.76 -13.60
N GLU A 26 0.07 -9.15 -14.59
CA GLU A 26 0.19 -10.45 -15.29
C GLU A 26 1.44 -10.57 -16.19
N SER A 27 2.07 -9.46 -16.59
CA SER A 27 3.21 -9.47 -17.51
C SER A 27 4.54 -9.72 -16.77
N GLY A 28 5.13 -10.90 -17.01
CA GLY A 28 6.35 -11.36 -16.36
C GLY A 28 7.59 -10.49 -16.61
N VAL A 29 7.90 -9.62 -15.65
CA VAL A 29 9.21 -9.49 -14.95
C VAL A 29 8.88 -8.93 -13.54
N VAL A 30 8.17 -9.71 -12.72
CA VAL A 30 7.93 -9.38 -11.31
C VAL A 30 8.93 -10.17 -10.48
N LEU A 31 10.19 -9.74 -10.51
CA LEU A 31 11.18 -10.24 -9.56
C LEU A 31 10.80 -9.62 -8.21
N SER A 32 10.33 -10.48 -7.30
CA SER A 32 9.77 -10.18 -5.97
C SER A 32 8.34 -9.65 -5.95
N ASN A 33 7.35 -10.55 -5.90
CA ASN A 33 6.15 -10.28 -5.09
C ASN A 33 6.45 -10.83 -3.68
N PRO A 34 7.15 -10.09 -2.80
CA PRO A 34 7.38 -10.55 -1.45
C PRO A 34 6.01 -10.76 -0.77
N ASN A 35 5.94 -11.71 0.17
CA ASN A 35 4.75 -11.85 1.00
C ASN A 35 4.34 -10.46 1.53
N SER A 36 3.10 -10.04 1.25
CA SER A 36 2.59 -8.71 1.62
C SER A 36 2.62 -8.44 3.14
N ALA A 37 2.75 -9.50 3.95
CA ALA A 37 2.94 -9.39 5.39
C ALA A 37 4.36 -8.91 5.79
N ASN A 38 5.34 -8.94 4.88
CA ASN A 38 6.70 -8.53 5.17
C ASN A 38 6.90 -7.03 5.01
N GLU A 39 7.73 -6.44 5.88
CA GLU A 39 8.14 -5.05 5.75
C GLU A 39 8.85 -4.78 4.41
N PRO A 40 8.66 -3.59 3.79
CA PRO A 40 7.97 -2.42 4.35
C PRO A 40 6.46 -2.33 4.05
N VAL A 41 5.87 -3.33 3.38
CA VAL A 41 4.51 -3.28 2.82
C VAL A 41 3.45 -2.90 3.88
N PRO A 42 3.31 -3.59 5.02
CA PRO A 42 2.28 -3.27 5.99
C PRO A 42 2.49 -1.90 6.66
N THR A 43 3.73 -1.43 6.79
CA THR A 43 4.01 -0.07 7.28
C THR A 43 3.51 0.97 6.29
N ILE A 44 3.80 0.83 5.00
CA ILE A 44 3.34 1.78 3.98
C ILE A 44 1.81 1.81 3.91
N LEU A 45 1.15 0.65 3.97
CA LEU A 45 -0.32 0.56 4.00
C LEU A 45 -0.93 1.30 5.20
N ALA A 46 -0.33 1.13 6.39
CA ALA A 46 -0.78 1.83 7.59
C ALA A 46 -0.60 3.35 7.47
N GLU A 47 0.55 3.82 6.98
CA GLU A 47 0.80 5.26 6.76
C GLU A 47 -0.18 5.87 5.76
N VAL A 48 -0.49 5.16 4.67
CA VAL A 48 -1.49 5.57 3.68
C VAL A 48 -2.87 5.71 4.31
N LEU A 49 -3.32 4.71 5.08
CA LEU A 49 -4.64 4.73 5.72
C LEU A 49 -4.73 5.82 6.80
N LEU A 50 -3.68 6.00 7.60
CA LEU A 50 -3.61 7.05 8.60
C LEU A 50 -3.67 8.44 7.95
N TYR A 51 -2.92 8.64 6.87
CA TYR A 51 -2.96 9.88 6.11
C TYR A 51 -4.36 10.13 5.52
N ALA A 52 -4.94 9.14 4.83
CA ALA A 52 -6.26 9.24 4.22
C ALA A 52 -7.34 9.57 5.27
N HIS A 53 -7.28 8.93 6.44
CA HIS A 53 -8.16 9.23 7.58
C HIS A 53 -8.00 10.67 8.05
N SER A 54 -6.77 11.15 8.22
CA SER A 54 -6.50 12.51 8.68
C SER A 54 -6.91 13.60 7.68
N GLN A 55 -6.73 13.36 6.38
CA GLN A 55 -6.92 14.38 5.34
C GLN A 55 -8.33 14.38 4.76
N TYR A 56 -8.92 13.20 4.57
CA TYR A 56 -10.22 13.07 3.92
C TYR A 56 -11.35 12.86 4.94
N GLY A 57 -11.03 12.36 6.13
CA GLY A 57 -11.99 12.20 7.21
C GLY A 57 -13.17 11.30 6.85
N GLY A 58 -14.30 11.51 7.50
CA GLY A 58 -15.57 10.82 7.22
C GLY A 58 -15.86 9.62 8.12
N MET A 59 -14.95 9.23 9.01
CA MET A 59 -15.12 8.07 9.90
C MET A 59 -14.41 8.28 11.24
N ASP A 60 -15.04 7.86 12.34
CA ASP A 60 -14.43 7.92 13.68
C ASP A 60 -13.38 6.82 13.90
N ILE A 61 -13.61 5.65 13.29
CA ILE A 61 -12.72 4.48 13.34
C ILE A 61 -12.32 4.16 11.90
N ILE A 62 -11.05 3.84 11.66
CA ILE A 62 -10.59 3.39 10.34
C ILE A 62 -11.15 2.00 10.08
N VAL A 63 -12.12 1.89 9.15
CA VAL A 63 -12.47 0.62 8.50
C VAL A 63 -11.77 0.60 7.15
N PHE A 64 -11.09 -0.48 6.80
CA PHE A 64 -10.22 -0.50 5.63
C PHE A 64 -10.29 -1.78 4.81
N ASN A 65 -10.07 -1.62 3.51
CA ASN A 65 -9.88 -2.71 2.55
C ASN A 65 -8.49 -2.55 1.90
N LEU A 66 -7.77 -3.66 1.73
CA LEU A 66 -6.44 -3.68 1.11
C LEU A 66 -6.52 -4.13 -0.35
N PRO A 67 -5.45 -3.95 -1.15
CA PRO A 67 -5.43 -4.41 -2.53
C PRO A 67 -5.79 -5.88 -2.66
N LYS A 68 -6.44 -6.22 -3.77
CA LYS A 68 -6.85 -7.59 -4.07
C LYS A 68 -5.65 -8.55 -4.01
N GLY A 69 -5.84 -9.70 -3.39
CA GLY A 69 -4.83 -10.75 -3.26
C GLY A 69 -3.89 -10.61 -2.06
N MET A 70 -4.07 -9.58 -1.21
CA MET A 70 -3.35 -9.52 0.07
C MET A 70 -3.85 -10.57 1.06
N THR A 71 -2.92 -11.13 1.84
CA THR A 71 -3.21 -12.19 2.81
C THR A 71 -3.93 -11.65 4.06
N PRO A 72 -4.71 -12.48 4.78
CA PRO A 72 -5.32 -12.09 6.05
C PRO A 72 -4.30 -11.65 7.11
N GLU A 73 -3.08 -12.20 7.04
CA GLU A 73 -1.96 -11.80 7.89
C GLU A 73 -1.59 -10.32 7.67
N THR A 74 -1.53 -9.84 6.42
CA THR A 74 -1.30 -8.41 6.12
C THR A 74 -2.37 -7.53 6.77
N TYR A 75 -3.64 -7.93 6.69
CA TYR A 75 -4.75 -7.19 7.33
C TYR A 75 -4.55 -7.09 8.84
N SER A 76 -4.16 -8.20 9.49
CA SER A 76 -3.88 -8.21 10.94
C SER A 76 -2.76 -7.25 11.29
N ILE A 77 -1.63 -7.30 10.58
CA ILE A 77 -0.47 -6.44 10.86
C ILE A 77 -0.83 -4.96 10.65
N VAL A 78 -1.57 -4.63 9.59
CA VAL A 78 -2.01 -3.24 9.32
C VAL A 78 -2.98 -2.75 10.42
N SER A 79 -3.93 -3.59 10.83
CA SER A 79 -4.85 -3.29 11.95
C SER A 79 -4.09 -2.97 13.24
N ASP A 80 -3.08 -3.79 13.58
CA ASP A 80 -2.26 -3.60 14.77
C ASP A 80 -1.45 -2.30 14.72
N LYS A 81 -0.85 -1.99 13.56
CA LYS A 81 -0.11 -0.73 13.34
C LYS A 81 -1.00 0.51 13.47
N LEU A 82 -2.26 0.42 13.09
CA LEU A 82 -3.24 1.51 13.19
C LEU A 82 -3.89 1.63 14.58
N GLY A 83 -3.58 0.72 15.52
CA GLY A 83 -4.06 0.81 16.90
C GLY A 83 -5.56 0.53 17.07
N GLY A 84 -6.13 -0.39 16.27
CA GLY A 84 -7.54 -0.81 16.40
C GLY A 84 -8.42 -0.50 15.18
N ALA A 85 -7.82 -0.27 14.01
CA ALA A 85 -8.55 -0.22 12.76
C ALA A 85 -9.20 -1.57 12.43
N VAL A 86 -10.32 -1.57 11.71
CA VAL A 86 -11.10 -2.78 11.44
C VAL A 86 -11.01 -3.16 9.96
N PRO A 87 -10.60 -4.39 9.62
CA PRO A 87 -10.73 -4.90 8.26
C PRO A 87 -12.19 -4.90 7.79
N LEU A 88 -12.44 -4.41 6.59
CA LEU A 88 -13.73 -4.46 5.94
C LEU A 88 -14.11 -5.92 5.67
N THR A 89 -15.25 -6.36 6.19
CA THR A 89 -15.76 -7.74 6.02
C THR A 89 -17.21 -7.79 5.51
N ILE A 90 -17.90 -6.66 5.49
CA ILE A 90 -19.31 -6.53 5.11
C ILE A 90 -19.39 -5.68 3.83
N ASP A 91 -20.13 -6.15 2.81
CA ASP A 91 -20.38 -5.37 1.60
C ASP A 91 -21.10 -4.05 1.92
N ASN A 92 -20.77 -3.00 1.16
CA ASN A 92 -21.37 -1.67 1.25
C ASN A 92 -21.17 -0.94 2.60
N GLN A 93 -20.38 -1.46 3.52
CA GLN A 93 -19.94 -0.70 4.69
C GLN A 93 -18.96 0.40 4.25
N VAL A 94 -19.08 1.57 4.87
CA VAL A 94 -18.20 2.72 4.60
C VAL A 94 -16.78 2.39 5.08
N ALA A 95 -15.79 2.53 4.19
CA ALA A 95 -14.40 2.21 4.47
C ALA A 95 -13.43 2.99 3.56
N TYR A 96 -12.14 2.99 3.91
CA TYR A 96 -11.06 3.37 3.00
C TYR A 96 -10.62 2.14 2.21
N HIS A 97 -10.39 2.28 0.91
CA HIS A 97 -9.98 1.17 0.05
C HIS A 97 -8.67 1.51 -0.62
N ILE A 98 -7.59 0.83 -0.25
CA ILE A 98 -6.37 0.88 -1.05
C ILE A 98 -6.57 -0.08 -2.23
N THR A 99 -6.71 0.48 -3.43
CA THR A 99 -6.99 -0.29 -4.65
C THR A 99 -5.70 -0.80 -5.27
N GLU A 100 -4.65 0.01 -5.23
CA GLU A 100 -3.32 -0.34 -5.72
C GLU A 100 -2.20 0.18 -4.80
N LEU A 101 -1.12 -0.59 -4.69
CA LEU A 101 0.13 -0.17 -4.05
C LEU A 101 1.32 -0.53 -4.95
N ARG A 102 2.15 0.46 -5.27
CA ARG A 102 3.36 0.32 -6.08
C ARG A 102 4.56 0.77 -5.26
N ILE A 103 5.53 -0.10 -5.04
CA ILE A 103 6.78 0.20 -4.33
C ILE A 103 7.95 0.07 -5.31
N ARG A 104 8.83 1.07 -5.33
CA ARG A 104 10.04 1.13 -6.16
C ARG A 104 11.18 1.72 -5.32
N GLY A 105 11.99 0.84 -4.73
CA GLY A 105 13.11 1.25 -3.86
C GLY A 105 12.62 1.97 -2.60
N LEU A 106 12.99 3.25 -2.45
CA LEU A 106 12.60 4.11 -1.33
C LEU A 106 11.41 5.03 -1.65
N SER A 107 10.67 4.72 -2.71
CA SER A 107 9.46 5.42 -3.12
C SER A 107 8.29 4.45 -3.23
N ALA A 108 7.10 4.92 -2.85
CA ALA A 108 5.86 4.18 -2.98
C ALA A 108 4.72 5.11 -3.43
N GLU A 109 3.77 4.55 -4.14
CA GLU A 109 2.54 5.21 -4.56
C GLU A 109 1.38 4.28 -4.29
N ALA A 110 0.32 4.80 -3.68
CA ALA A 110 -0.91 4.07 -3.39
C ALA A 110 -2.11 4.83 -3.94
N ASP A 111 -3.03 4.10 -4.56
CA ASP A 111 -4.33 4.63 -4.96
C ASP A 111 -5.37 4.24 -3.91
N VAL A 112 -6.12 5.23 -3.45
CA VAL A 112 -7.07 5.11 -2.34
C VAL A 112 -8.42 5.64 -2.75
N THR A 113 -9.44 4.81 -2.65
CA THR A 113 -10.84 5.21 -2.73
C THR A 113 -11.36 5.49 -1.33
N PHE A 114 -11.95 6.67 -1.10
CA PHE A 114 -12.39 7.14 0.21
C PHE A 114 -13.79 7.78 0.16
N PRO A 115 -14.54 7.79 1.28
CA PRO A 115 -15.88 8.36 1.32
C PRO A 115 -15.87 9.89 1.11
N SER A 116 -16.71 10.40 0.21
CA SER A 116 -16.83 11.85 -0.02
C SER A 116 -17.88 12.48 0.91
N PRO A 117 -17.65 13.70 1.44
CA PRO A 117 -18.68 14.46 2.15
C PRO A 117 -19.94 14.73 1.32
N SER A 118 -19.81 14.72 -0.01
CA SER A 118 -20.92 14.95 -0.94
C SER A 118 -21.76 13.69 -1.23
N GLY A 119 -21.37 12.55 -0.64
CA GLY A 119 -21.92 11.23 -0.90
C GLY A 119 -21.13 10.48 -1.97
N GLY A 120 -21.14 9.15 -1.87
CA GLY A 120 -20.34 8.28 -2.72
C GLY A 120 -18.86 8.27 -2.32
N TYR A 121 -18.00 8.03 -3.30
CA TYR A 121 -16.56 7.82 -3.15
C TYR A 121 -15.77 8.65 -4.14
N GLU A 122 -14.63 9.14 -3.67
CA GLU A 122 -13.60 9.81 -4.47
C GLU A 122 -12.31 8.97 -4.43
N GLU A 123 -11.40 9.26 -5.35
CA GLU A 123 -10.13 8.58 -5.45
C GLU A 123 -8.98 9.55 -5.21
N ALA A 124 -7.90 9.10 -4.59
CA ALA A 124 -6.67 9.86 -4.45
C ALA A 124 -5.45 8.97 -4.68
N SER A 125 -4.42 9.54 -5.31
CA SER A 125 -3.09 8.94 -5.34
C SER A 125 -2.23 9.59 -4.26
N ILE A 126 -1.64 8.78 -3.39
CA ILE A 126 -0.77 9.20 -2.29
C ILE A 126 0.63 8.67 -2.55
N ARG A 127 1.63 9.56 -2.50
CA ARG A 127 3.04 9.21 -2.65
C ARG A 127 3.76 9.26 -1.31
N LEU A 128 4.58 8.25 -1.09
CA LEU A 128 5.41 8.14 0.09
C LEU A 128 6.87 7.98 -0.31
N THR A 129 7.74 8.57 0.48
CA THR A 129 9.19 8.41 0.37
C THR A 129 9.78 8.00 1.70
N SER A 130 10.90 7.30 1.65
CA SER A 130 11.76 7.04 2.79
C SER A 130 13.21 7.38 2.44
N ALA A 131 14.05 7.49 3.46
CA ALA A 131 15.50 7.55 3.32
C ALA A 131 16.13 6.43 4.16
N PRO A 132 17.41 6.09 3.96
CA PRO A 132 18.10 5.14 4.82
C PRO A 132 17.97 5.54 6.30
N PHE A 133 17.46 4.63 7.13
CA PHE A 133 17.20 4.84 8.56
C PHE A 133 16.09 5.85 8.90
N GLU A 134 15.31 6.28 7.92
CA GLU A 134 14.12 7.11 8.13
C GLU A 134 12.84 6.30 7.89
N ASN A 135 11.76 6.71 8.57
CA ASN A 135 10.45 6.11 8.37
C ASN A 135 9.85 6.54 7.02
N TRP A 136 8.90 5.75 6.52
CA TRP A 136 8.07 6.16 5.39
C TRP A 136 7.20 7.35 5.79
N ALA A 137 7.14 8.36 4.93
CA ALA A 137 6.29 9.53 5.13
C ALA A 137 5.64 9.94 3.80
N VAL A 138 4.43 10.50 3.89
CA VAL A 138 3.73 11.05 2.74
C VAL A 138 4.46 12.29 2.23
N SER A 139 4.84 12.27 0.95
CA SER A 139 5.54 13.36 0.28
C SER A 139 4.62 14.20 -0.61
N ASP A 140 3.55 13.61 -1.13
CA ASP A 140 2.60 14.25 -2.04
C ASP A 140 1.27 13.48 -2.04
N SER A 141 0.17 14.17 -2.36
CA SER A 141 -1.13 13.53 -2.55
C SER A 141 -1.98 14.30 -3.54
N ARG A 142 -2.75 13.60 -4.35
CA ARG A 142 -3.64 14.20 -5.36
C ARG A 142 -5.00 13.52 -5.35
N VAL A 143 -6.04 14.31 -5.11
CA VAL A 143 -7.44 13.87 -5.26
C VAL A 143 -7.86 13.93 -6.73
N TRP A 144 -8.54 12.88 -7.17
CA TRP A 144 -9.17 12.74 -8.47
C TRP A 144 -10.68 12.89 -8.30
N LEU A 145 -11.26 13.92 -8.93
CA LEU A 145 -12.69 14.20 -8.88
C LEU A 145 -13.48 13.28 -9.83
N ILE A 146 -13.33 11.96 -9.65
CA ILE A 146 -14.08 10.93 -10.37
C ILE A 146 -15.04 10.29 -9.37
N PRO A 147 -16.28 10.81 -9.24
CA PRO A 147 -17.21 10.28 -8.26
C PRO A 147 -17.66 8.87 -8.64
N SER A 148 -17.47 7.93 -7.71
CA SER A 148 -18.10 6.61 -7.75
C SER A 148 -19.26 6.58 -6.77
N LEU A 149 -20.41 6.05 -7.20
CA LEU A 149 -21.57 5.89 -6.31
C LEU A 149 -21.50 4.60 -5.48
N THR A 150 -20.62 3.66 -5.86
CA THR A 150 -20.54 2.32 -5.25
C THR A 150 -19.17 2.08 -4.63
N PRO A 151 -19.09 1.73 -3.32
CA PRO A 151 -17.85 1.28 -2.71
C PRO A 151 -17.35 -0.03 -3.34
N PRO A 152 -16.02 -0.26 -3.36
CA PRO A 152 -15.49 -1.58 -3.65
C PRO A 152 -15.94 -2.63 -2.62
N SER A 153 -16.19 -3.87 -3.05
CA SER A 153 -16.45 -4.99 -2.14
C SER A 153 -15.22 -5.37 -1.30
N PRO A 154 -15.40 -6.01 -0.12
CA PRO A 154 -14.31 -6.51 0.70
C PRO A 154 -13.39 -7.46 -0.07
N ASN A 155 -12.07 -7.26 0.01
CA ASN A 155 -11.07 -8.12 -0.64
C ASN A 155 -10.49 -9.18 0.32
N ILE A 156 -10.76 -9.09 1.62
CA ILE A 156 -10.20 -10.01 2.60
C ILE A 156 -10.74 -11.44 2.37
N LEU A 157 -9.83 -12.41 2.27
CA LEU A 157 -10.19 -13.81 2.17
C LEU A 157 -10.41 -14.36 3.58
N THR A 158 -11.65 -14.66 3.96
CA THR A 158 -11.93 -15.42 5.19
C THR A 158 -11.70 -16.90 4.90
N SER A 159 -11.27 -17.67 5.90
CA SER A 159 -10.91 -19.10 5.77
C SER A 159 -12.06 -20.04 5.37
N GLY A 160 -13.21 -19.50 4.92
CA GLY A 160 -14.35 -20.24 4.37
C GLY A 160 -14.56 -20.04 2.86
N ASN A 161 -13.80 -19.16 2.19
CA ASN A 161 -13.82 -19.01 0.74
C ASN A 161 -12.63 -19.76 0.11
N THR A 162 -12.61 -21.09 0.25
CA THR A 162 -11.94 -21.94 -0.74
C THR A 162 -12.78 -21.87 -2.01
N ILE A 163 -12.25 -21.20 -3.03
CA ILE A 163 -12.81 -21.23 -4.37
C ILE A 163 -12.53 -22.63 -4.91
N ASP A 164 -13.56 -23.47 -4.93
CA ASP A 164 -13.64 -24.55 -5.89
C ASP A 164 -13.77 -23.88 -7.28
N GLU A 165 -12.69 -23.86 -8.04
CA GLU A 165 -12.70 -23.71 -9.51
C GLU A 165 -11.86 -24.82 -10.13
#